data_AF-A0A925U4K4-F1
#
_entry.id   AF-A0A925U4K4-F1
#
_cell.length_a   1.000
_cell.length_b   1.000
_cell.length_c   1.000
_cell.angle_alpha   90.00
_cell.angle_beta   90.00
_cell.angle_gamma   90.00
#
_symmetry.space_group_name_H-M   'P 1'
#
loop_
_entity.id
_entity.type
_entity.pdbx_description
1 polymer ?
#
loop_
_entity_poly.entity_id
_entity_poly.type
_entity_poly.pdbx_seq_one_letter_code
_entity_poly.pdbx_strand_id
1 'polypeptide(L)'
;MPLFISILTSITLPILLLVALGYGVQSRAKFDLATLSKLQIYVLIPCAILHFLVSARLPLGDALPTVWFTVLQFAAHFAVGWALAVAFGVTGPARTILALVPGFNNSGNYGLPLIQLTFPPDYLLHQTIVLSMHMVLLASVGLWMMAQHSEEKPKF
;
A
#
# COMPACT_ATOMS: atom_id res chain seq x y z
N MET A 1 13.89 -8.82 25.25
CA MET A 1 15.03 -9.20 24.41
C MET A 1 14.74 -10.37 23.46
N PRO A 2 14.19 -11.54 23.86
CA PRO A 2 13.98 -12.66 22.93
C PRO A 2 12.94 -12.35 21.84
N LEU A 3 11.89 -11.59 22.16
CA LEU A 3 10.88 -11.16 21.18
C LEU A 3 11.48 -10.29 20.06
N PHE A 4 12.36 -9.35 20.41
CA PHE A 4 13.01 -8.48 19.43
C PHE A 4 13.88 -9.27 18.45
N ILE A 5 14.70 -10.19 18.98
CA ILE A 5 15.54 -11.07 18.15
C ILE A 5 14.65 -11.93 17.25
N SER A 6 13.55 -12.49 17.77
CA SER A 6 12.60 -13.28 16.99
C SER A 6 11.95 -12.48 15.86
N ILE A 7 11.49 -11.26 16.12
CA ILE A 7 10.94 -10.39 15.05
C ILE A 7 12.00 -10.15 13.98
N LEU A 8 13.24 -9.83 14.38
CA LEU A 8 14.32 -9.53 13.45
C LEU A 8 14.67 -10.75 12.58
N THR A 9 14.81 -11.94 13.17
CA THR A 9 15.27 -13.14 12.46
C THR A 9 14.16 -13.91 11.74
N SER A 10 12.96 -13.95 12.32
CA SER A 10 11.86 -14.80 11.83
C SER A 10 10.91 -14.05 10.89
N ILE A 11 10.91 -12.72 10.93
CA ILE A 11 9.96 -11.89 10.19
C ILE A 11 10.70 -10.91 9.28
N THR A 12 11.55 -10.04 9.84
CA THR A 12 12.23 -9.00 9.06
C THR A 12 13.30 -9.56 8.13
N LEU A 13 14.15 -10.47 8.61
CA LEU A 13 15.24 -11.05 7.84
C LEU A 13 14.74 -11.80 6.59
N PRO A 14 13.71 -12.67 6.64
CA PRO A 14 13.15 -13.30 5.43
C PRO A 14 12.68 -12.30 4.37
N ILE A 15 12.01 -11.22 4.79
CA ILE A 15 11.55 -10.18 3.87
C ILE A 15 12.75 -9.44 3.24
N LEU A 16 13.76 -9.11 4.04
CA LEU A 16 15.00 -8.48 3.54
C LEU A 16 15.76 -9.39 2.58
N LEU A 17 15.81 -10.70 2.85
CA LEU A 17 16.43 -11.68 1.96
C LEU A 17 15.70 -11.76 0.62
N LEU A 18 14.36 -11.68 0.61
CA LEU A 18 13.57 -11.64 -0.61
C LEU A 18 13.87 -10.37 -1.44
N VAL A 19 14.00 -9.21 -0.78
CA VAL A 19 14.41 -7.96 -1.42
C VAL A 19 15.83 -8.06 -2.00
N ALA A 20 16.77 -8.60 -1.23
CA ALA A 20 18.16 -8.80 -1.66
C ALA A 20 18.25 -9.77 -2.85
N LEU A 21 17.44 -10.83 -2.85
CA LEU A 21 17.31 -11.75 -3.98
C LEU A 21 16.82 -11.00 -5.23
N GLY A 22 15.74 -10.22 -5.11
CA GLY A 22 15.21 -9.43 -6.21
C GLY A 22 16.25 -8.46 -6.79
N TYR A 23 17.00 -7.78 -5.93
CA TYR A 23 18.12 -6.92 -6.34
C TYR A 23 19.23 -7.72 -7.05
N GLY A 24 19.62 -8.87 -6.51
CA GLY A 24 20.62 -9.75 -7.12
C GLY A 24 20.20 -10.25 -8.49
N VAL A 25 18.94 -10.68 -8.65
CA VAL A 25 18.39 -11.09 -9.95
C VAL A 25 18.37 -9.92 -10.92
N GLN A 26 17.94 -8.73 -10.49
CA GLN A 26 17.92 -7.53 -11.33
C GLN A 26 19.32 -7.19 -11.88
N SER A 27 20.37 -7.34 -11.07
CA SER A 27 21.75 -7.08 -11.49
C SER A 27 22.22 -7.99 -12.64
N ARG A 28 21.68 -9.21 -12.74
CA ARG A 28 22.05 -10.17 -13.79
C ARG A 28 21.10 -10.14 -14.99
N ALA A 29 19.79 -10.16 -14.72
CA ALA A 29 18.76 -10.25 -15.74
C ALA A 29 18.46 -8.90 -16.43
N LYS A 30 18.82 -7.78 -15.79
CA LYS A 30 18.59 -6.40 -16.28
C LYS A 30 17.16 -6.20 -16.79
N PHE A 31 16.16 -6.62 -16.01
CA PHE A 31 14.77 -6.44 -16.40
C PHE A 31 14.47 -4.96 -16.62
N ASP A 32 13.67 -4.68 -17.65
CA ASP A 32 13.11 -3.35 -17.82
C ASP A 32 12.05 -3.09 -16.74
N LEU A 33 12.45 -2.34 -15.71
CA LEU A 33 11.60 -1.93 -14.60
C LEU A 33 10.37 -1.16 -15.10
N ALA A 34 10.48 -0.40 -16.20
CA ALA A 34 9.34 0.34 -16.74
C ALA A 34 8.25 -0.59 -17.26
N THR A 35 8.65 -1.65 -17.98
CA THR A 35 7.72 -2.68 -18.44
C THR A 35 7.11 -3.45 -17.26
N LEU A 36 7.90 -3.80 -16.25
CA LEU A 36 7.39 -4.47 -15.06
C LEU A 36 6.37 -3.61 -14.29
N SER A 37 6.64 -2.31 -14.11
CA SER A 37 5.70 -1.38 -13.49
C SER A 37 4.42 -1.22 -14.32
N LYS A 38 4.52 -1.18 -15.65
CA LYS A 38 3.32 -1.16 -16.53
C LYS A 38 2.49 -2.42 -16.35
N LEU A 39 3.11 -3.60 -16.34
CA LEU A 39 2.40 -4.85 -16.08
C LEU A 39 1.74 -4.85 -14.70
N GLN A 40 2.42 -4.33 -13.69
CA GLN A 40 1.86 -4.20 -12.36
C GLN A 40 0.62 -3.30 -12.35
N ILE A 41 0.70 -2.11 -12.94
CA ILE A 41 -0.38 -1.11 -12.93
C ILE A 41 -1.55 -1.53 -13.82
N TYR A 42 -1.30 -2.00 -15.04
CA TYR A 42 -2.34 -2.25 -16.04
C TYR A 42 -2.91 -3.66 -15.98
N VAL A 43 -2.22 -4.63 -15.40
CA VAL A 43 -2.67 -6.03 -15.36
C VAL A 43 -2.82 -6.50 -13.92
N LEU A 44 -1.76 -6.47 -13.12
CA LEU A 44 -1.78 -7.09 -11.80
C LEU A 44 -2.72 -6.38 -10.83
N ILE A 45 -2.70 -5.04 -10.77
CA ILE A 45 -3.59 -4.27 -9.88
C ILE A 45 -5.07 -4.52 -10.24
N PRO A 46 -5.53 -4.39 -11.50
CA PRO A 46 -6.91 -4.70 -11.88
C PRO A 46 -7.31 -6.15 -11.58
N CYS A 47 -6.46 -7.13 -11.93
CA CYS A 47 -6.71 -8.53 -11.65
C CYS A 47 -6.78 -8.80 -10.14
N ALA A 48 -5.92 -8.17 -9.34
CA ALA A 48 -5.93 -8.29 -7.89
C ALA A 48 -7.21 -7.72 -7.30
N ILE A 49 -7.64 -6.53 -7.72
CA ILE A 49 -8.91 -5.92 -7.29
C ILE A 49 -10.08 -6.87 -7.54
N LEU A 50 -10.18 -7.42 -8.76
CA LEU A 50 -11.24 -8.39 -9.11
C LEU A 50 -11.12 -9.69 -8.30
N HIS A 51 -9.93 -10.26 -8.20
CA HIS A 51 -9.68 -11.48 -7.45
C HIS A 51 -10.09 -11.32 -5.99
N PHE A 52 -9.74 -10.20 -5.36
CA PHE A 52 -10.10 -9.94 -3.97
C PHE A 52 -11.59 -9.68 -3.78
N LEU A 53 -12.23 -8.97 -4.72
CA LEU A 53 -13.67 -8.73 -4.67
C LEU A 53 -14.48 -10.03 -4.73
N VAL A 54 -14.01 -11.02 -5.53
CA VAL A 54 -14.68 -12.32 -5.70
C VAL A 54 -14.25 -13.35 -4.65
N SER A 55 -13.02 -13.29 -4.15
CA SER A 55 -12.45 -14.27 -3.22
C SER A 55 -12.70 -13.93 -1.76
N ALA A 56 -13.33 -12.80 -1.46
CA ALA A 56 -13.73 -12.40 -0.12
C ALA A 56 -14.75 -13.39 0.48
N ARG A 57 -14.25 -14.45 1.12
CA ARG A 57 -15.02 -15.44 1.87
C ARG A 57 -15.02 -15.13 3.36
N LEU A 58 -15.37 -13.90 3.72
CA LEU A 58 -15.47 -13.49 5.11
C LEU A 58 -16.92 -13.04 5.40
N PRO A 59 -17.58 -13.57 6.44
CA PRO A 59 -18.86 -13.03 6.88
C PRO A 59 -18.75 -11.51 7.05
N LEU A 60 -19.73 -10.77 6.54
CA LEU A 60 -19.71 -9.30 6.58
C LEU A 60 -19.54 -8.76 8.01
N GLY A 61 -20.03 -9.48 9.02
CA GLY A 61 -19.86 -9.13 10.44
C GLY A 61 -18.40 -9.08 10.89
N ASP A 62 -17.55 -9.98 10.40
CA ASP A 62 -16.13 -10.05 10.76
C ASP A 62 -15.27 -9.12 9.89
N ALA A 63 -15.75 -8.80 8.68
CA ALA A 63 -15.07 -7.89 7.75
C ALA A 63 -15.23 -6.40 8.15
N LEU A 64 -16.40 -6.02 8.68
CA LEU A 64 -16.76 -4.63 8.97
C LEU A 64 -15.76 -3.89 9.88
N PRO A 65 -15.29 -4.48 11.00
CA PRO A 65 -14.27 -3.82 11.83
C PRO A 65 -12.99 -3.50 11.07
N THR A 66 -12.55 -4.41 10.20
CA THR A 66 -11.33 -4.25 9.37
C THR A 66 -11.52 -3.16 8.34
N VAL A 67 -12.68 -3.13 7.68
CA VAL A 67 -13.02 -2.07 6.72
C VAL A 67 -12.99 -0.71 7.42
N TRP A 68 -13.63 -0.61 8.59
CA TRP A 68 -13.73 0.65 9.30
C TRP A 68 -12.39 1.14 9.86
N PHE A 69 -11.60 0.21 10.40
CA PHE A 69 -10.22 0.48 10.76
C PHE A 69 -9.42 1.00 9.57
N THR A 70 -9.56 0.39 8.39
CA THR A 70 -8.81 0.81 7.19
C THR A 70 -9.19 2.22 6.73
N VAL A 71 -10.47 2.56 6.74
CA VAL A 71 -10.94 3.90 6.38
C VAL A 71 -10.41 4.95 7.36
N LEU A 72 -10.51 4.68 8.66
CA LEU A 72 -10.01 5.59 9.70
C LEU A 72 -8.49 5.75 9.62
N GLN A 73 -7.76 4.66 9.40
CA GLN A 73 -6.32 4.65 9.25
C GLN A 73 -5.88 5.45 8.00
N PHE A 74 -6.58 5.27 6.87
CA PHE A 74 -6.33 6.06 5.67
C PHE A 74 -6.59 7.55 5.90
N ALA A 75 -7.71 7.91 6.54
CA ALA A 75 -8.04 9.28 6.87
C ALA A 75 -7.02 9.92 7.81
N ALA A 76 -6.54 9.17 8.82
CA ALA A 76 -5.49 9.62 9.73
C ALA A 76 -4.16 9.87 8.99
N HIS A 77 -3.75 8.94 8.12
CA HIS A 77 -2.54 9.10 7.30
C HIS A 77 -2.65 10.31 6.37
N PHE A 78 -3.81 10.50 5.74
CA PHE A 78 -4.09 11.66 4.91
C PHE A 78 -4.01 12.96 5.70
N ALA A 79 -4.63 13.02 6.88
CA ALA A 79 -4.60 14.18 7.75
C ALA A 79 -3.17 14.53 8.18
N VAL A 80 -2.35 13.54 8.52
CA VAL A 80 -0.93 13.73 8.86
C VAL A 80 -0.16 14.26 7.65
N GLY A 81 -0.31 13.66 6.48
CA GLY A 81 0.37 14.12 5.26
C GLY A 81 -0.03 15.55 4.90
N TRP A 82 -1.32 15.89 5.03
CA TRP A 82 -1.83 17.24 4.78
C TRP A 82 -1.29 18.26 5.79
N ALA A 83 -1.27 17.90 7.08
CA ALA A 83 -0.71 18.74 8.13
C ALA A 83 0.78 19.01 7.90
N LEU A 84 1.56 18.00 7.50
CA LEU A 84 2.96 18.16 7.13
C LEU A 84 3.11 19.07 5.91
N ALA A 85 2.28 18.88 4.88
CA ALA A 85 2.33 19.72 3.69
C ALA A 85 2.06 21.20 4.02
N VAL A 86 1.12 21.47 4.92
CA VAL A 86 0.88 22.83 5.44
C VAL A 86 2.08 23.35 6.23
N ALA A 87 2.61 22.54 7.15
CA ALA A 87 3.73 22.93 8.00
C ALA A 87 4.99 23.29 7.19
N PHE A 88 5.21 22.62 6.06
CA PHE A 88 6.30 22.89 5.13
C PHE A 88 5.96 23.91 4.03
N GLY A 89 4.77 24.51 4.04
CA GLY A 89 4.36 25.50 3.04
C GLY A 89 4.18 24.95 1.62
N VAL A 90 3.97 23.65 1.47
CA VAL A 90 3.75 23.00 0.17
C VAL A 90 2.36 23.34 -0.36
N THR A 91 2.27 23.78 -1.62
CA THR A 91 1.03 24.22 -2.26
C THR A 91 0.78 23.52 -3.60
N GLY A 92 -0.43 23.67 -4.13
CA GLY A 92 -0.83 23.12 -5.43
C GLY A 92 -0.77 21.59 -5.50
N PRO A 93 -0.46 21.01 -6.68
CA PRO A 93 -0.45 19.56 -6.88
C PRO A 93 0.48 18.81 -5.91
N ALA A 94 1.61 19.42 -5.54
CA ALA A 94 2.59 18.83 -4.63
C ALA A 94 2.01 18.60 -3.22
N ARG A 95 1.10 19.47 -2.77
CA ARG A 95 0.42 19.32 -1.46
C ARG A 95 -0.47 18.09 -1.44
N THR A 96 -1.25 17.91 -2.51
CA THR A 96 -2.13 16.75 -2.69
C THR A 96 -1.34 15.45 -2.72
N ILE A 97 -0.22 15.43 -3.46
CA ILE A 97 0.68 14.28 -3.51
C ILE A 97 1.22 13.98 -2.10
N LEU A 98 1.76 14.98 -1.40
CA LEU A 98 2.33 14.81 -0.07
C LEU A 98 1.30 14.35 0.97
N ALA A 99 0.04 14.76 0.82
CA ALA A 99 -1.05 14.32 1.69
C ALA A 99 -1.47 12.87 1.44
N LEU A 100 -1.43 12.40 0.19
CA LEU A 100 -1.82 11.04 -0.19
C LEU A 100 -0.72 10.01 0.01
N VAL A 101 0.56 10.40 -0.10
CA VAL A 101 1.72 9.50 0.02
C VAL A 101 1.69 8.63 1.28
N PRO A 102 1.40 9.15 2.49
CA PRO A 102 1.30 8.32 3.68
C PRO A 102 0.22 7.25 3.60
N GLY A 103 -0.87 7.51 2.88
CA GLY A 103 -1.93 6.53 2.61
C GLY A 103 -1.55 5.50 1.55
N PHE A 104 -0.51 5.74 0.74
CA PHE A 104 0.03 4.82 -0.26
C PHE A 104 1.11 3.90 0.32
N ASN A 105 0.77 3.19 1.39
CA ASN A 105 1.67 2.22 1.99
C ASN A 105 1.77 0.95 1.14
N ASN A 106 2.92 0.27 1.21
CA ASN A 106 3.14 -1.02 0.56
C ASN A 106 2.44 -2.17 1.34
N SER A 107 1.11 -2.10 1.48
CA SER A 107 0.31 -3.13 2.18
C SER A 107 0.29 -4.47 1.44
N GLY A 108 0.54 -4.47 0.13
CA GLY A 108 0.60 -5.68 -0.68
C GLY A 108 1.94 -6.39 -0.56
N ASN A 109 2.98 -5.85 -1.21
CA ASN A 109 4.27 -6.54 -1.35
C ASN A 109 5.02 -6.68 -0.02
N TYR A 110 4.82 -5.76 0.93
CA TYR A 110 5.41 -5.88 2.27
C TYR A 110 4.39 -6.41 3.29
N GLY A 111 3.17 -5.89 3.28
CA GLY A 111 2.16 -6.24 4.29
C GLY A 111 1.69 -7.70 4.24
N LEU A 112 1.53 -8.31 3.06
CA LEU A 112 1.14 -9.72 2.96
C LEU A 112 2.20 -10.66 3.55
N PRO A 113 3.50 -10.62 3.13
CA PRO A 113 4.53 -11.43 3.77
C PRO A 113 4.68 -11.18 5.27
N LEU A 114 4.55 -9.92 5.70
CA LEU A 114 4.62 -9.58 7.13
C LEU A 114 3.55 -10.32 7.92
N ILE A 115 2.28 -10.25 7.50
CA ILE A 115 1.19 -10.92 8.20
C ILE A 115 1.33 -12.45 8.14
N GLN A 116 1.76 -13.00 6.99
CA GLN A 116 2.03 -14.44 6.84
C GLN A 116 3.06 -14.98 7.82
N LEU A 117 4.12 -14.22 8.08
CA LEU A 117 5.22 -14.63 8.96
C LEU A 117 4.93 -14.35 10.44
N THR A 118 3.98 -13.46 10.74
CA THR A 118 3.74 -12.98 12.12
C THR A 118 2.50 -13.58 12.76
N PHE A 119 1.44 -13.78 12.00
CA PHE A 119 0.11 -14.10 12.52
C PHE A 119 -0.46 -15.41 11.97
N PRO A 120 -1.47 -15.99 12.65
CA PRO A 120 -2.20 -17.14 12.12
C PRO A 120 -2.82 -16.87 10.73
N PRO A 121 -3.07 -17.92 9.93
CA PRO A 121 -3.56 -17.79 8.55
C PRO A 121 -4.82 -16.93 8.37
N ASP A 122 -5.70 -16.89 9.36
CA ASP A 122 -6.97 -16.14 9.31
C ASP A 122 -6.77 -14.61 9.20
N TYR A 123 -5.61 -14.09 9.63
CA TYR A 123 -5.27 -12.67 9.52
C TYR A 123 -4.92 -12.26 8.09
N LEU A 124 -4.63 -13.21 7.19
CA LEU A 124 -4.38 -12.91 5.78
C LEU A 124 -5.61 -12.38 5.07
N LEU A 125 -6.79 -12.86 5.45
CA LEU A 125 -8.05 -12.35 4.92
C LEU A 125 -8.24 -10.88 5.31
N HIS A 126 -7.92 -10.53 6.55
CA HIS A 126 -7.98 -9.16 7.05
C HIS A 126 -7.00 -8.25 6.30
N GLN A 127 -5.74 -8.69 6.12
CA GLN A 127 -4.75 -7.95 5.35
C GLN A 127 -5.15 -7.76 3.88
N THR A 128 -5.82 -8.75 3.31
CA THR A 128 -6.34 -8.69 1.93
C THR A 128 -7.46 -7.64 1.80
N ILE A 129 -8.33 -7.53 2.82
CA ILE A 129 -9.35 -6.48 2.89
C ILE A 129 -8.68 -5.11 2.98
N VAL A 130 -7.69 -4.95 3.87
CA VAL A 130 -6.92 -3.68 4.01
C VAL A 130 -6.30 -3.28 2.67
N LEU A 131 -5.61 -4.20 2.01
CA LEU A 131 -5.00 -3.99 0.70
C LEU A 131 -6.05 -3.54 -0.35
N SER A 132 -7.18 -4.24 -0.42
CA SER A 132 -8.23 -3.93 -1.39
C SER A 132 -8.85 -2.56 -1.14
N MET A 133 -9.13 -2.24 0.12
CA MET A 133 -9.67 -0.94 0.52
C MET A 133 -8.69 0.19 0.26
N HIS A 134 -7.38 0.01 0.51
CA HIS A 134 -6.36 0.99 0.13
C HIS A 134 -6.37 1.25 -1.37
N MET A 135 -6.45 0.21 -2.21
CA MET A 135 -6.51 0.38 -3.67
C MET A 135 -7.76 1.17 -4.11
N VAL A 136 -8.93 0.87 -3.54
CA VAL A 136 -10.18 1.59 -3.84
C VAL A 136 -10.11 3.04 -3.37
N LEU A 137 -9.67 3.28 -2.14
CA LEU A 137 -9.56 4.64 -1.57
C LEU A 137 -8.56 5.50 -2.34
N LEU A 138 -7.39 4.96 -2.70
CA LEU A 138 -6.43 5.68 -3.52
C LEU A 138 -6.91 5.94 -4.94
N ALA A 139 -7.50 4.94 -5.59
CA ALA A 139 -8.03 5.12 -6.94
C ALA A 139 -9.16 6.14 -6.98
N SER A 140 -10.00 6.22 -5.94
CA SER A 140 -11.12 7.15 -5.86
C SER A 140 -10.70 8.54 -5.35
N VAL A 141 -10.23 8.63 -4.11
CA VAL A 141 -9.85 9.89 -3.45
C VAL A 141 -8.64 10.50 -4.13
N GLY A 142 -7.63 9.68 -4.46
CA GLY A 142 -6.42 10.15 -5.12
C GLY A 142 -6.71 10.73 -6.51
N LEU A 143 -7.54 10.06 -7.30
CA LEU A 143 -7.96 10.58 -8.61
C LEU A 143 -8.78 11.86 -8.47
N TRP A 144 -9.75 11.90 -7.55
CA TRP A 144 -10.58 13.07 -7.33
C TRP A 144 -9.76 14.31 -6.95
N MET A 145 -8.80 14.16 -6.03
CA MET A 145 -7.95 15.28 -5.62
C MET A 145 -6.94 15.70 -6.70
N MET A 146 -6.38 14.75 -7.45
CA MET A 146 -5.46 15.07 -8.55
C MET A 146 -6.18 15.71 -9.73
N ALA A 147 -7.41 15.31 -10.03
CA ALA A 147 -8.22 15.91 -11.10
C ALA A 147 -8.48 17.40 -10.88
N GLN A 148 -8.58 17.85 -9.62
CA GLN A 148 -8.72 19.28 -9.29
C GLN A 148 -7.52 20.13 -9.71
N HIS A 149 -6.38 19.49 -9.98
CA HIS A 149 -5.12 20.16 -10.34
C HIS A 149 -4.73 19.91 -11.81
N SER A 150 -5.60 19.30 -12.63
CA SER A 150 -5.29 18.89 -14.01
C SER A 150 -4.94 20.06 -14.95
N GLU A 151 -5.26 21.30 -14.58
CA GLU A 151 -4.91 22.51 -15.36
C GLU A 151 -3.78 23.34 -14.73
N GLU A 152 -3.33 23.00 -13.52
CA GLU A 152 -2.27 23.74 -12.83
C GLU A 152 -0.90 23.13 -13.15
N LYS A 153 -0.02 23.91 -13.81
CA LYS A 153 1.39 23.50 -13.95
C LYS A 153 2.02 23.38 -12.55
N PRO A 154 2.76 22.28 -12.27
CA PRO A 154 3.44 22.15 -11.00
C PRO A 154 4.45 23.29 -10.84
N LYS A 155 4.25 24.09 -9.80
CA LYS A 155 5.21 25.13 -9.39
C LYS A 155 6.29 24.44 -8.57
N PHE A 156 7.42 24.12 -9.21
CA PHE A 156 8.66 23.78 -8.52
C PHE A 156 9.48 25.05 -8.32
#